data_AF-A0A3D8HWG4-F1
#
_entry.id   AF-A0A3D8HWG4-F1
#
_cell.length_a   1.000
_cell.length_b   1.000
_cell.length_c   1.000
_cell.angle_alpha   90.00
_cell.angle_beta   90.00
_cell.angle_gamma   90.00
#
_symmetry.space_group_name_H-M   'P 1'
#
loop_
_entity.id
_entity.type
_entity.pdbx_description
1 polymer ?
#
loop_
_entity_poly.entity_id
_entity_poly.type
_entity_poly.pdbx_seq_one_letter_code
_entity_poly.pdbx_strand_id
1 'polypeptide(L)'
;MGSFALGYLLGMTFSDTSIPANGYTMDRSDRDMTSEEWAKICADDDKSKGLITSKKEWKAAYEKYLKESKDSKEESYWAAWDNAVKQGVIEKLRNHETGYRFLASSCPNMSQDEQADLIESGELKILAPLDGYNKDGLGVMWTDENREEAKHPIYLQGLEIFKEHIKNKKYRVVS
;
A
#
# COMPACT_ATOMS: atom_id res chain seq x y z
N MET A 1 27.99 -1.16 12.74
CA MET A 1 26.92 -0.52 13.53
C MET A 1 26.77 0.90 13.03
N GLY A 2 25.57 1.24 12.55
CA GLY A 2 25.25 2.55 11.97
C GLY A 2 24.93 2.47 10.47
N SER A 3 23.72 2.95 10.12
CA SER A 3 23.18 3.14 8.77
C SER A 3 22.46 1.94 8.12
N PHE A 4 21.21 1.69 8.54
CA PHE A 4 20.23 0.93 7.75
C PHE A 4 19.64 1.83 6.66
N ALA A 5 20.47 2.06 5.65
CA ALA A 5 20.07 2.51 4.33
C ALA A 5 19.31 1.39 3.60
N LEU A 6 18.06 1.13 4.01
CA LEU A 6 17.25 0.02 3.48
C LEU A 6 15.93 0.46 2.82
N GLY A 7 15.81 1.74 2.44
CA GLY A 7 14.75 2.23 1.54
C GLY A 7 15.25 2.54 0.11
N TYR A 8 16.56 2.45 -0.12
CA TYR A 8 17.19 2.93 -1.37
C TYR A 8 17.62 1.80 -2.33
N LEU A 9 17.33 0.52 -2.02
CA LEU A 9 17.90 -0.61 -2.78
C LEU A 9 16.99 -1.83 -3.00
N LEU A 10 15.69 -1.78 -2.67
CA LEU A 10 14.81 -2.96 -2.84
C LEU A 10 13.39 -2.64 -3.37
N GLY A 11 13.31 -1.70 -4.31
CA GLY A 11 12.20 -1.63 -5.29
C GLY A 11 12.69 -1.73 -6.74
N MET A 12 13.99 -1.95 -6.97
CA MET A 12 14.59 -2.19 -8.30
C MET A 12 14.50 -3.64 -8.76
N THR A 13 13.64 -4.45 -8.15
CA THR A 13 13.24 -5.73 -8.71
C THR A 13 11.74 -5.85 -8.55
N PHE A 14 11.02 -5.61 -9.65
CA PHE A 14 9.70 -6.16 -9.88
C PHE A 14 9.74 -7.66 -9.56
N SER A 15 9.33 -7.99 -8.34
CA SER A 15 8.94 -9.33 -7.95
C SER A 15 7.84 -9.19 -6.91
N ASP A 16 6.72 -8.62 -7.34
CA ASP A 16 5.51 -9.39 -7.25
C ASP A 16 4.92 -9.44 -8.65
N THR A 17 4.59 -10.66 -9.06
CA THR A 17 3.92 -11.01 -10.29
C THR A 17 2.51 -10.41 -10.30
N SER A 18 2.39 -9.10 -10.52
CA SER A 18 1.14 -8.53 -11.04
C SER A 18 1.07 -8.92 -12.51
N ILE A 19 0.58 -10.13 -12.74
CA ILE A 19 0.07 -10.57 -14.04
C ILE A 19 -0.89 -9.48 -14.52
N PRO A 20 -0.63 -8.76 -15.63
CA PRO A 20 -1.68 -7.97 -16.25
C PRO A 20 -2.84 -8.92 -16.57
N ALA A 21 -4.08 -8.49 -16.35
CA ALA A 21 -5.29 -9.34 -16.44
C ALA A 21 -5.50 -10.06 -17.81
N ASN A 22 -4.61 -9.83 -18.77
CA ASN A 22 -4.56 -10.43 -20.10
C ASN A 22 -3.63 -11.67 -20.23
N GLY A 23 -3.05 -12.17 -19.14
CA GLY A 23 -2.37 -13.48 -19.14
C GLY A 23 -0.96 -13.51 -19.75
N TYR A 24 -0.30 -12.36 -19.88
CA TYR A 24 1.12 -12.31 -20.27
C TYR A 24 2.03 -12.60 -19.08
N THR A 25 2.89 -13.61 -19.19
CA THR A 25 3.98 -13.87 -18.24
C THR A 25 5.18 -12.98 -18.59
N MET A 26 5.51 -12.01 -17.73
CA MET A 26 6.73 -11.19 -17.87
C MET A 26 7.99 -12.06 -17.69
N ASP A 27 8.94 -11.95 -18.61
CA ASP A 27 10.24 -12.60 -18.53
C ASP A 27 11.28 -11.74 -17.76
N ARG A 28 12.50 -12.27 -17.58
CA ARG A 28 13.57 -11.60 -16.82
C ARG A 28 14.12 -10.32 -17.47
N SER A 29 13.94 -10.15 -18.77
CA SER A 29 14.33 -8.96 -19.54
C SER A 29 13.31 -7.81 -19.46
N ASP A 30 12.10 -8.08 -18.94
CA ASP A 30 11.03 -7.09 -18.76
C ASP A 30 11.18 -6.22 -17.49
N ARG A 31 12.17 -6.49 -16.64
CA ARG A 31 12.32 -5.82 -15.32
C ARG A 31 12.71 -4.35 -15.38
N ASP A 32 13.35 -3.91 -16.47
CA ASP A 32 13.83 -2.52 -16.64
C ASP A 32 12.98 -1.75 -17.66
N MET A 33 11.84 -2.31 -18.07
CA MET A 33 11.00 -1.76 -19.13
C MET A 33 10.14 -0.58 -18.64
N THR A 34 10.22 0.53 -19.36
CA THR A 34 9.37 1.70 -19.10
C THR A 34 7.91 1.41 -19.44
N SER A 35 6.98 2.16 -18.84
CA SER A 35 5.55 1.98 -19.14
C SER A 35 5.21 2.30 -20.60
N GLU A 36 6.01 3.15 -21.25
CA GLU A 36 5.89 3.49 -22.67
C GLU A 36 6.36 2.33 -23.56
N GLU A 37 7.48 1.70 -23.23
CA GLU A 37 7.97 0.52 -23.97
C GLU A 37 6.99 -0.65 -23.89
N TRP A 38 6.46 -0.93 -22.69
CA TRP A 38 5.46 -1.99 -22.50
C TRP A 38 4.17 -1.70 -23.29
N ALA A 39 3.65 -0.48 -23.18
CA ALA A 39 2.44 -0.09 -23.90
C ALA A 39 2.59 -0.18 -25.41
N LYS A 40 3.79 0.14 -25.92
CA LYS A 40 4.13 0.02 -27.33
C LYS A 40 4.15 -1.45 -27.78
N ILE A 41 4.79 -2.33 -27.00
CA ILE A 41 4.85 -3.77 -27.29
C ILE A 41 3.45 -4.37 -27.36
N CYS A 42 2.58 -4.07 -26.39
CA CYS A 42 1.20 -4.57 -26.40
C CYS A 42 0.39 -4.05 -27.60
N ALA A 43 0.51 -2.76 -27.95
CA ALA A 43 -0.18 -2.20 -29.11
C ALA A 43 0.34 -2.76 -30.44
N ASP A 44 1.65 -3.01 -30.54
CA ASP A 44 2.27 -3.62 -31.73
C ASP A 44 1.89 -5.10 -31.88
N ASP A 45 1.77 -5.85 -30.78
CA ASP A 45 1.30 -7.23 -30.76
C ASP A 45 -0.16 -7.35 -31.22
N ASP A 46 -1.07 -6.53 -30.70
CA ASP A 46 -2.48 -6.48 -31.15
C ASP A 46 -2.60 -6.12 -32.63
N LYS A 47 -1.74 -5.21 -33.11
CA LYS A 47 -1.64 -4.90 -34.54
C LYS A 47 -1.14 -6.09 -35.36
N SER A 48 -0.15 -6.83 -34.86
CA SER A 48 0.35 -8.04 -35.54
C SER A 48 -0.69 -9.14 -35.66
N LYS A 49 -1.61 -9.23 -34.68
CA LYS A 49 -2.75 -10.15 -34.66
C LYS A 49 -3.94 -9.69 -35.52
N GLY A 50 -3.85 -8.52 -36.15
CA GLY A 50 -4.93 -7.94 -36.95
C GLY A 50 -6.09 -7.37 -36.13
N LEU A 51 -5.95 -7.23 -34.80
CA LEU A 51 -6.96 -6.62 -33.92
C LEU A 51 -6.98 -5.09 -34.06
N ILE A 52 -5.87 -4.51 -34.53
CA ILE A 52 -5.70 -3.09 -34.81
C ILE A 52 -5.38 -2.93 -36.29
N THR A 53 -6.26 -2.25 -37.02
CA THR A 53 -6.16 -2.10 -38.47
C THR A 53 -5.79 -0.68 -38.91
N SER A 54 -5.89 0.28 -37.99
CA SER A 54 -5.59 1.68 -38.26
C SER A 54 -4.63 2.31 -37.27
N LYS A 55 -3.95 3.38 -37.71
CA LYS A 55 -3.09 4.20 -36.84
C LYS A 55 -3.85 4.82 -35.67
N LYS A 56 -5.14 5.13 -35.86
CA LYS A 56 -6.02 5.68 -34.83
C LYS A 56 -6.30 4.65 -33.74
N GLU A 57 -6.64 3.42 -34.12
CA GLU A 57 -6.85 2.30 -33.19
C GLU A 57 -5.56 1.97 -32.43
N TRP A 58 -4.41 1.99 -33.11
CA TRP A 58 -3.12 1.77 -32.46
C TRP A 58 -2.83 2.80 -31.38
N LYS A 59 -3.09 4.08 -31.66
CA LYS A 59 -2.88 5.16 -30.69
C LYS A 59 -3.79 4.99 -29.46
N ALA A 60 -5.05 4.60 -29.68
CA ALA A 60 -5.99 4.36 -28.59
C ALA A 60 -5.59 3.16 -27.72
N ALA A 61 -5.14 2.07 -28.34
CA ALA A 61 -4.63 0.89 -27.63
C ALA A 61 -3.36 1.21 -26.83
N TYR A 62 -2.41 1.94 -27.43
CA TYR A 62 -1.21 2.42 -26.75
C TYR A 62 -1.53 3.26 -25.51
N GLU A 63 -2.42 4.25 -25.64
CA GLU A 63 -2.82 5.11 -24.51
C GLU A 63 -3.51 4.31 -23.39
N LYS A 64 -4.32 3.31 -23.76
CA LYS A 64 -4.94 2.39 -22.81
C LYS A 64 -3.88 1.58 -22.04
N TYR A 65 -2.97 0.91 -22.75
CA TYR A 65 -1.91 0.11 -22.11
C TYR A 65 -0.94 0.95 -21.28
N LEU A 66 -0.65 2.18 -21.72
CA LEU A 66 0.17 3.11 -20.97
C LEU A 66 -0.46 3.47 -19.63
N LYS A 67 -1.78 3.68 -19.62
CA LYS A 67 -2.53 3.92 -18.39
C LYS A 67 -2.52 2.70 -17.48
N GLU A 68 -2.86 1.52 -18.00
CA GLU A 68 -2.86 0.27 -17.24
C GLU A 68 -1.50 -0.03 -16.58
N SER A 69 -0.41 0.18 -17.32
CA SER A 69 0.95 0.00 -16.79
C SER A 69 1.27 0.99 -15.66
N LYS A 70 0.84 2.25 -15.78
CA LYS A 70 1.05 3.27 -14.73
C LYS A 70 0.22 2.96 -13.49
N ASP A 71 -1.06 2.63 -13.68
CA ASP A 71 -1.97 2.27 -12.60
C ASP A 71 -1.44 1.03 -11.84
N SER A 72 -0.94 0.02 -12.55
CA SER A 72 -0.33 -1.19 -11.94
C SER A 72 0.97 -0.88 -11.17
N LYS A 73 1.81 0.01 -11.69
CA LYS A 73 3.03 0.46 -10.96
C LYS A 73 2.67 1.24 -9.70
N GLU A 74 1.65 2.08 -9.75
CA GLU A 74 1.15 2.81 -8.58
C GLU A 74 0.57 1.84 -7.53
N GLU A 75 -0.23 0.85 -7.93
CA GLU A 75 -0.74 -0.19 -7.04
C GLU A 75 0.39 -0.97 -6.37
N SER A 76 1.39 -1.38 -7.15
CA SER A 76 2.56 -2.11 -6.65
C SER A 76 3.39 -1.27 -5.66
N TYR A 77 3.56 0.03 -5.95
CA TYR A 77 4.22 0.96 -5.03
C TYR A 77 3.47 1.05 -3.70
N TRP A 78 2.15 1.25 -3.73
CA TRP A 78 1.36 1.36 -2.51
C TRP A 78 1.29 0.05 -1.74
N ALA A 79 1.27 -1.10 -2.41
CA ALA A 79 1.34 -2.40 -1.76
C ALA A 79 2.68 -2.61 -1.04
N ALA A 80 3.80 -2.28 -1.70
CA ALA A 80 5.12 -2.35 -1.08
C ALA A 80 5.26 -1.37 0.10
N TRP A 81 4.72 -0.16 -0.04
CA TRP A 81 4.70 0.84 1.01
C TRP A 81 3.85 0.40 2.21
N ASP A 82 2.62 -0.08 1.98
CA ASP A 82 1.72 -0.60 3.01
C ASP A 82 2.40 -1.74 3.78
N ASN A 83 3.02 -2.69 3.06
CA ASN A 83 3.77 -3.79 3.66
C ASN A 83 4.93 -3.30 4.52
N ALA A 84 5.72 -2.35 4.03
CA ALA A 84 6.87 -1.82 4.78
C ALA A 84 6.42 -1.10 6.07
N VAL A 85 5.35 -0.31 6.00
CA VAL A 85 4.78 0.34 7.20
C VAL A 85 4.26 -0.72 8.17
N LYS A 86 3.47 -1.68 7.70
CA LYS A 86 2.90 -2.75 8.53
C LYS A 86 3.99 -3.53 9.26
N GLN A 87 5.02 -3.97 8.54
CA GLN A 87 6.14 -4.72 9.11
C GLN A 87 6.90 -3.89 10.15
N GLY A 88 7.20 -2.62 9.86
CA GLY A 88 7.87 -1.74 10.80
C GLY A 88 7.06 -1.49 12.07
N VAL A 89 5.73 -1.43 11.98
CA VAL A 89 4.85 -1.30 13.17
C VAL A 89 4.86 -2.59 14.00
N ILE A 90 4.69 -3.75 13.35
CA ILE A 90 4.69 -5.05 14.01
C ILE A 90 6.03 -5.27 14.72
N GLU A 91 7.15 -5.03 14.04
CA GLU A 91 8.49 -5.21 14.61
C GLU A 91 8.67 -4.41 15.91
N LYS A 92 8.26 -3.14 15.93
CA LYS A 92 8.35 -2.28 17.12
C LYS A 92 7.47 -2.76 18.27
N LEU A 93 6.25 -3.21 17.96
CA LEU A 93 5.34 -3.79 18.95
C LEU A 93 5.91 -5.08 19.54
N ARG A 94 6.46 -5.97 18.70
CA ARG A 94 7.08 -7.24 19.13
C ARG A 94 8.39 -7.03 19.89
N ASN A 95 9.10 -5.95 19.61
CA ASN A 95 10.30 -5.54 20.36
C ASN A 95 9.97 -4.84 21.68
N HIS A 96 8.68 -4.63 21.98
CA HIS A 96 8.20 -3.98 23.20
C HIS A 96 8.82 -2.60 23.39
N GLU A 97 8.97 -1.83 22.30
CA GLU A 97 9.60 -0.52 22.35
C GLU A 97 8.88 0.38 23.37
N THR A 98 9.67 1.03 24.24
CA THR A 98 9.11 1.80 25.35
C THR A 98 8.28 2.97 24.83
N GLY A 99 7.02 3.04 25.25
CA GLY A 99 6.08 4.08 24.82
C GLY A 99 5.46 3.84 23.44
N TYR A 100 5.86 2.79 22.71
CA TYR A 100 5.29 2.44 21.42
C TYR A 100 4.05 1.56 21.59
N ARG A 101 2.91 2.18 21.89
CA ARG A 101 1.65 1.47 22.14
C ARG A 101 0.46 2.24 21.59
N PHE A 102 -0.40 1.56 20.85
CA PHE A 102 -1.69 2.11 20.42
C PHE A 102 -2.76 1.83 21.46
N LEU A 103 -3.86 2.60 21.40
CA LEU A 103 -5.05 2.40 22.22
C LEU A 103 -4.80 2.41 23.73
N ALA A 104 -3.68 2.96 24.23
CA ALA A 104 -3.35 2.94 25.65
C ALA A 104 -4.43 3.59 26.53
N SER A 105 -5.16 4.57 25.99
CA SER A 105 -6.24 5.27 26.70
C SER A 105 -7.63 4.61 26.58
N SER A 106 -7.87 3.78 25.56
CA SER A 106 -9.16 3.11 25.33
C SER A 106 -9.15 1.62 25.68
N CYS A 107 -7.98 0.99 25.58
CA CYS A 107 -7.73 -0.42 25.84
C CYS A 107 -6.42 -0.57 26.67
N PRO A 108 -6.35 -0.04 27.90
CA PRO A 108 -5.10 0.04 28.68
C PRO A 108 -4.50 -1.33 29.04
N ASN A 109 -5.28 -2.40 28.96
CA ASN A 109 -4.86 -3.76 29.30
C ASN A 109 -4.32 -4.54 28.09
N MET A 110 -4.48 -4.03 26.87
CA MET A 110 -4.07 -4.73 25.64
C MET A 110 -2.56 -4.62 25.40
N SER A 111 -1.85 -5.72 25.55
CA SER A 111 -0.40 -5.81 25.37
C SER A 111 0.05 -5.40 23.96
N GLN A 112 1.35 -5.11 23.80
CA GLN A 112 1.90 -4.81 22.46
C GLN A 112 1.83 -6.04 21.53
N ASP A 113 2.01 -7.25 22.09
CA ASP A 113 1.87 -8.49 21.33
C ASP A 113 0.45 -8.71 20.81
N GLU A 114 -0.57 -8.50 21.65
CA GLU A 114 -1.98 -8.58 21.20
C GLU A 114 -2.28 -7.54 20.12
N GLN A 115 -1.71 -6.33 20.21
CA GLN A 115 -1.88 -5.32 19.15
C GLN A 115 -1.23 -5.78 17.83
N ALA A 116 -0.05 -6.39 17.90
CA ALA A 116 0.61 -6.94 16.73
C ALA A 116 -0.21 -8.09 16.11
N ASP A 117 -0.73 -9.01 16.93
CA ASP A 117 -1.60 -10.11 16.48
C ASP A 117 -2.83 -9.58 15.73
N LEU A 118 -3.48 -8.53 16.24
CA LEU A 118 -4.65 -7.91 15.62
C LEU A 118 -4.32 -7.17 14.31
N ILE A 119 -3.12 -6.61 14.19
CA ILE A 119 -2.64 -5.98 12.96
C ILE A 119 -2.32 -7.06 11.91
N GLU A 120 -1.72 -8.16 12.32
CA GLU A 120 -1.42 -9.30 11.45
C GLU A 120 -2.71 -9.96 10.94
N SER A 121 -3.70 -10.18 11.81
CA SER A 121 -5.01 -10.74 11.42
C SER A 121 -5.85 -9.78 10.59
N GLY A 122 -5.55 -8.48 10.64
CA GLY A 122 -6.29 -7.43 9.93
C GLY A 122 -7.54 -6.95 10.68
N GLU A 123 -7.73 -7.36 11.92
CA GLU A 123 -8.79 -6.85 12.81
C GLU A 123 -8.52 -5.41 13.25
N LEU A 124 -7.23 -5.02 13.29
CA LEU A 124 -6.78 -3.65 13.56
C LEU A 124 -5.96 -3.14 12.36
N LYS A 125 -6.40 -2.05 11.73
CA LYS A 125 -5.70 -1.41 10.60
C LYS A 125 -4.86 -0.24 11.06
N ILE A 126 -3.68 -0.07 10.46
CA ILE A 126 -2.80 1.06 10.73
C ILE A 126 -3.24 2.25 9.87
N LEU A 127 -3.21 3.44 10.46
CA LEU A 127 -3.43 4.71 9.78
C LEU A 127 -2.11 5.44 9.70
N ALA A 128 -1.60 5.64 8.49
CA ALA A 128 -0.27 6.19 8.28
C ALA A 128 -0.32 7.54 7.55
N PRO A 129 0.44 8.55 8.00
CA PRO A 129 0.51 9.85 7.35
C PRO A 129 1.28 9.75 6.03
N LEU A 130 0.80 10.46 5.00
CA LEU A 130 1.40 10.49 3.67
C LEU A 130 2.45 11.58 3.51
N ASP A 131 2.41 12.62 4.35
CA ASP A 131 3.26 13.81 4.26
C ASP A 131 4.52 13.75 5.13
N GLY A 132 4.80 12.61 5.77
CA GLY A 132 6.03 12.36 6.56
C GLY A 132 6.19 13.21 7.82
N TYR A 133 5.39 14.27 7.98
CA TYR A 133 5.40 15.17 9.12
C TYR A 133 3.97 15.46 9.57
N ASN A 134 3.44 14.56 10.38
CA ASN A 134 2.16 14.76 11.01
C ASN A 134 2.32 14.66 12.53
N LYS A 135 1.82 15.68 13.24
CA LYS A 135 1.92 15.76 14.70
C LYS A 135 1.19 14.62 15.40
N ASP A 136 0.21 14.03 14.74
CA ASP A 136 -0.66 13.01 15.29
C ASP A 136 -0.08 11.57 15.15
N GLY A 137 1.04 11.41 14.44
CA GLY A 137 1.77 10.14 14.34
C GLY A 137 1.02 9.04 13.61
N LEU A 138 1.37 7.78 13.90
CA LEU A 138 0.60 6.62 13.42
C LEU A 138 -0.67 6.45 14.26
N GLY A 139 -1.78 6.15 13.60
CA GLY A 139 -3.03 5.77 14.23
C GLY A 139 -3.37 4.30 14.00
N VAL A 140 -4.43 3.83 14.65
CA VAL A 140 -5.05 2.54 14.35
C VAL A 140 -6.57 2.66 14.33
N MET A 141 -7.23 1.81 13.56
CA MET A 141 -8.68 1.68 13.54
C MET A 141 -9.11 0.21 13.56
N TRP A 142 -10.19 -0.07 14.28
CA TRP A 142 -10.84 -1.37 14.24
C TRP A 142 -11.51 -1.58 12.88
N THR A 143 -11.38 -2.79 12.32
CA THR A 143 -12.08 -3.18 11.09
C THR A 143 -13.57 -3.46 11.33
N ASP A 144 -13.92 -3.97 12.52
CA ASP A 144 -15.31 -4.14 12.95
C ASP A 144 -15.71 -3.07 13.96
N GLU A 145 -16.62 -2.18 13.55
CA GLU A 145 -17.15 -1.09 14.38
C GLU A 145 -18.10 -1.57 15.49
N ASN A 146 -18.57 -2.82 15.44
CA ASN A 146 -19.51 -3.36 16.42
C ASN A 146 -18.83 -3.89 17.69
N ARG A 147 -17.50 -4.01 17.67
CA ARG A 147 -16.70 -4.41 18.83
C ARG A 147 -16.91 -3.47 20.02
N GLU A 148 -16.77 -4.01 21.23
CA GLU A 148 -16.88 -3.20 22.45
C GLU A 148 -15.78 -2.14 22.51
N GLU A 149 -14.56 -2.50 22.13
CA GLU A 149 -13.39 -1.62 22.09
C GLU A 149 -13.57 -0.48 21.08
N ALA A 150 -14.26 -0.75 19.96
CA ALA A 150 -14.55 0.23 18.91
C ALA A 150 -15.61 1.27 19.32
N LYS A 151 -16.35 1.03 20.39
CA LYS A 151 -17.37 1.93 20.93
C LYS A 151 -16.83 2.84 22.05
N HIS A 152 -15.57 2.69 22.44
CA HIS A 152 -14.99 3.46 23.54
C HIS A 152 -14.96 4.96 23.20
N PRO A 153 -15.47 5.88 24.05
CA PRO A 153 -15.60 7.30 23.72
C PRO A 153 -14.27 7.98 23.33
N ILE A 154 -13.18 7.66 24.04
CA ILE A 154 -11.84 8.19 23.73
C ILE A 154 -11.36 7.71 22.35
N TYR A 155 -11.62 6.45 22.01
CA TYR A 155 -11.27 5.92 20.70
C TYR A 155 -12.06 6.63 19.59
N LEU A 156 -13.38 6.80 19.78
CA LEU A 156 -14.23 7.49 18.81
C LEU A 156 -13.79 8.94 18.56
N GLN A 157 -13.38 9.67 19.61
CA GLN A 157 -12.85 11.02 19.45
C GLN A 157 -11.57 11.06 18.59
N GLY A 158 -10.63 10.14 18.85
CA GLY A 158 -9.42 10.01 18.02
C GLY A 158 -9.74 9.58 16.59
N LEU A 159 -10.68 8.66 16.42
CA LEU A 159 -11.08 8.14 15.12
C LEU A 159 -11.69 9.24 14.22
N GLU A 160 -12.49 10.16 14.77
CA GLU A 160 -13.03 11.27 13.98
C GLU A 160 -11.95 12.20 13.42
N ILE A 161 -10.87 12.45 14.18
CA ILE A 161 -9.70 13.20 13.69
C ILE A 161 -9.06 12.47 12.52
N PHE A 162 -8.84 11.16 12.65
CA PHE A 162 -8.25 10.37 11.57
C PHE A 162 -9.16 10.24 10.35
N LYS A 163 -10.49 10.15 10.51
CA LYS A 163 -11.44 10.15 9.40
C LYS A 163 -11.37 11.45 8.60
N GLU A 164 -11.24 12.60 9.27
CA GLU A 164 -11.03 13.88 8.60
C GLU A 164 -9.71 13.90 7.82
N HIS A 165 -8.64 13.39 8.43
CA HIS A 165 -7.34 13.29 7.78
C HIS A 165 -7.35 12.38 6.54
N ILE A 166 -8.04 11.25 6.59
CA ILE A 166 -8.23 10.33 5.45
C ILE A 166 -9.02 11.03 4.34
N LYS A 167 -10.12 11.71 4.68
CA LYS A 167 -10.95 12.47 3.72
C LYS A 167 -10.13 13.55 3.01
N ASN A 168 -9.21 14.19 3.72
CA ASN A 168 -8.30 15.20 3.19
C ASN A 168 -7.06 14.61 2.50
N LYS A 169 -6.99 13.30 2.30
CA LYS A 169 -5.86 12.57 1.68
C LYS A 169 -4.51 12.83 2.36
N LYS A 170 -4.54 13.09 3.67
CA LYS A 170 -3.33 13.23 4.50
C LYS A 170 -2.89 11.91 5.09
N TYR A 171 -3.83 10.99 5.27
CA TYR A 171 -3.59 9.66 5.80
C TYR A 171 -4.10 8.59 4.87
N ARG A 172 -3.48 7.43 4.96
CA ARG A 172 -3.86 6.20 4.27
C ARG A 172 -4.11 5.10 5.30
N VAL A 173 -5.13 4.29 5.03
CA VAL A 173 -5.33 3.02 5.72
C VAL A 173 -4.36 2.01 5.11
N VAL A 174 -3.46 1.48 5.93
CA VAL A 174 -2.49 0.47 5.52
C VAL A 174 -3.21 -0.87 5.36
N SER A 175 -3.02 -1.49 4.21
CA SER A 175 -3.69 -2.74 3.82
C SER A 175 -3.22 -3.95 4.63
#